data_AF-A0A3B8VTL8-F1
#
_entry.id   AF-A0A3B8VTL8-F1
#
_cell.length_a   1.000
_cell.length_b   1.000
_cell.length_c   1.000
_cell.angle_alpha   90.00
_cell.angle_beta   90.00
_cell.angle_gamma   90.00
#
_symmetry.space_group_name_H-M   'P 1'
#
loop_
_entity.id
_entity.type
_entity.pdbx_description
1 polymer ?
#
loop_
_entity_poly.entity_id
_entity_poly.type
_entity_poly.pdbx_seq_one_letter_code
_entity_poly.pdbx_strand_id
1 'polypeptide(L)'
;MALSSTLKAQDSDAEVVDAAFASALTVDGNAADWANLSSGVVTMDTSIRGANGTLAVDIRYAWDDTNMYILVQENSNGALSTNAQEAANGDAYLKEFWLFDCIAFWIDLDNTSGTEVNGNIVAAGNADFQPWFGFSSSGRTDLIYGRANNTGDQNLDGLENGKVATGGTFAAHNRTIEVAIAWADIAATVDSDRQPGGDLESVIAPGFVFGSDPLLLNNDYEGQAFIGPKQYEAPSGTDSDSRDIRLVTVSALPAGLIITDSSLKSNGSFEFIWNSRPSDRYQVERRKSMHSAWQVIAEGYPDGGATAYQVSYTDKQLGEIAFYRVAEYQPPRIFEENFESGVNGWKTVDINESGTVWELGKPTNGPTEAHSGANVFGTGLSADYAHETIISLFSPVIDLTGIDKAKLEFWSYLDVEGPVSDELTEYAEVYILDDNSEYLTDMPLWKRSGSYERWRKESVSIPDEALGKKIQLEFHFGSDFVSDGGPYAGWFIDDVSLSN
;
A
#
# COMPACT_ATOMS: atom_id res chain seq x y z
N MET A 1 1.64 35.09 -1.91
CA MET A 1 0.76 34.43 -0.92
C MET A 1 0.66 33.00 -1.38
N ALA A 2 1.26 32.07 -0.65
CA ALA A 2 1.26 30.66 -1.00
C ALA A 2 -0.11 30.06 -0.68
N LEU A 3 -0.75 29.44 -1.67
CA LEU A 3 -1.82 28.48 -1.44
C LEU A 3 -1.16 27.12 -1.38
N SER A 4 -0.88 26.64 -0.16
CA SER A 4 -0.69 25.22 0.06
C SER A 4 -2.06 24.56 -0.07
N SER A 5 -2.33 23.87 -1.18
CA SER A 5 -3.34 22.82 -1.19
C SER A 5 -2.68 21.55 -0.65
N THR A 6 -2.36 21.57 0.65
CA THR A 6 -2.67 20.37 1.43
C THR A 6 -4.11 20.01 1.08
N LEU A 7 -4.33 18.82 0.51
CA LEU A 7 -5.56 18.07 0.76
C LEU A 7 -5.67 17.99 2.28
N LYS A 8 -6.23 19.05 2.85
CA LYS A 8 -6.86 18.95 4.15
C LYS A 8 -8.02 18.03 3.85
N ALA A 9 -7.99 16.81 4.40
CA ALA A 9 -9.21 16.22 4.93
C ALA A 9 -10.00 17.41 5.49
N GLN A 10 -11.09 17.76 4.82
CA GLN A 10 -11.88 18.91 5.17
C GLN A 10 -12.54 18.54 6.49
N ASP A 11 -11.85 18.80 7.61
CA ASP A 11 -12.19 18.45 9.00
C ASP A 11 -13.40 17.51 9.08
N SER A 12 -13.21 16.22 8.75
CA SER A 12 -14.27 15.23 9.01
C SER A 12 -14.50 15.25 10.51
N ASP A 13 -15.77 15.22 10.94
CA ASP A 13 -16.06 15.09 12.37
C ASP A 13 -15.73 13.65 12.85
N ALA A 14 -15.42 12.73 11.93
CA ALA A 14 -15.09 11.34 12.18
C ALA A 14 -13.86 11.15 13.07
N GLU A 15 -13.95 10.18 13.98
CA GLU A 15 -12.84 9.82 14.84
C GLU A 15 -11.82 8.97 14.05
N VAL A 16 -10.57 9.40 14.03
CA VAL A 16 -9.48 8.66 13.37
C VAL A 16 -8.99 7.53 14.28
N VAL A 17 -8.98 6.30 13.75
CA VAL A 17 -8.48 5.09 14.40
C VAL A 17 -7.28 4.56 13.62
N ASP A 18 -6.17 4.36 14.32
CA ASP A 18 -4.95 3.87 13.70
C ASP A 18 -5.01 2.35 13.47
N ALA A 19 -4.85 1.94 12.20
CA ALA A 19 -4.58 0.56 11.82
C ALA A 19 -3.07 0.29 11.87
N ALA A 20 -2.65 -0.62 12.74
CA ALA A 20 -1.23 -0.91 12.94
C ALA A 20 -0.62 -1.62 11.73
N PHE A 21 0.58 -1.23 11.31
CA PHE A 21 1.36 -2.08 10.41
C PHE A 21 1.68 -3.41 11.12
N ALA A 22 1.41 -4.54 10.46
CA ALA A 22 1.76 -5.87 10.91
C ALA A 22 2.63 -6.59 9.87
N SER A 23 3.58 -7.42 10.29
CA SER A 23 4.03 -8.50 9.38
C SER A 23 2.85 -9.43 9.12
N ALA A 24 2.82 -10.10 7.96
CA ALA A 24 1.73 -11.00 7.58
C ALA A 24 1.19 -11.81 8.76
N LEU A 25 -0.07 -11.52 9.15
CA LEU A 25 -0.70 -12.15 10.30
C LEU A 25 -1.22 -13.54 9.92
N THR A 26 -1.14 -14.47 10.87
CA THR A 26 -1.78 -15.77 10.70
C THR A 26 -3.26 -15.58 11.00
N VAL A 27 -4.13 -15.99 10.07
CA VAL A 27 -5.59 -15.94 10.27
C VAL A 27 -6.04 -17.32 10.74
N ASP A 28 -6.03 -17.53 12.06
CA ASP A 28 -6.42 -18.81 12.70
C ASP A 28 -7.46 -18.63 13.82
N GLY A 29 -7.91 -17.39 14.04
CA GLY A 29 -8.90 -17.04 15.06
C GLY A 29 -8.27 -16.72 16.42
N ASN A 30 -6.94 -16.69 16.52
CA ASN A 30 -6.23 -16.42 17.77
C ASN A 30 -5.82 -14.94 17.91
N ALA A 31 -6.55 -14.20 18.75
CA ALA A 31 -6.26 -12.79 19.04
C ALA A 31 -4.86 -12.52 19.63
N ALA A 32 -4.11 -13.54 20.05
CA ALA A 32 -2.74 -13.39 20.56
C ALA A 32 -1.77 -12.85 19.49
N ASP A 33 -2.04 -13.08 18.21
CA ASP A 33 -1.21 -12.62 17.09
C ASP A 33 -1.20 -11.08 17.00
N TRP A 34 -2.20 -10.44 17.60
CA TRP A 34 -2.38 -9.00 17.66
C TRP A 34 -1.83 -8.36 18.94
N ALA A 35 -1.24 -9.13 19.85
CA ALA A 35 -0.88 -8.64 21.19
C ALA A 35 0.19 -7.52 21.18
N ASN A 36 1.05 -7.50 20.15
CA ASN A 36 2.12 -6.52 20.00
C ASN A 36 1.80 -5.38 19.02
N LEU A 37 0.60 -5.39 18.44
CA LEU A 37 0.18 -4.35 17.50
C LEU A 37 -0.37 -3.14 18.27
N SER A 38 0.12 -1.96 17.92
CA SER A 38 -0.35 -0.69 18.49
C SER A 38 -1.52 -0.13 17.68
N SER A 39 -2.55 -0.94 17.47
CA SER A 39 -3.77 -0.52 16.77
C SER A 39 -4.70 0.23 17.72
N GLY A 40 -5.43 1.22 17.20
CA GLY A 40 -6.59 1.77 17.89
C GLY A 40 -7.65 0.68 18.13
N VAL A 41 -8.51 0.91 19.11
CA VAL A 41 -9.60 0.00 19.47
C VAL A 41 -10.93 0.73 19.28
N VAL A 42 -11.83 0.13 18.52
CA VAL A 42 -13.22 0.56 18.39
C VAL A 42 -14.09 -0.39 19.20
N THR A 43 -14.69 0.11 20.28
CA THR A 43 -15.60 -0.68 21.11
C THR A 43 -17.04 -0.42 20.69
N MET A 44 -17.80 -1.49 20.45
CA MET A 44 -19.24 -1.44 20.20
C MET A 44 -19.98 -2.20 21.29
N ASP A 45 -21.13 -1.69 21.70
CA ASP A 45 -22.03 -2.36 22.63
C ASP A 45 -23.48 -2.12 22.18
N THR A 46 -24.21 -3.20 21.93
CA THR A 46 -25.61 -3.13 21.47
C THR A 46 -26.60 -2.86 22.62
N SER A 47 -26.22 -3.02 23.89
CA SER A 47 -27.13 -2.82 25.04
C SER A 47 -27.48 -1.35 25.30
N ILE A 48 -26.58 -0.44 24.94
CA ILE A 48 -26.85 1.01 24.99
C ILE A 48 -27.79 1.45 23.85
N ARG A 49 -28.25 0.52 23.01
CA ARG A 49 -29.07 0.76 21.81
C ARG A 49 -30.50 0.23 21.94
N GLY A 50 -30.87 -0.29 23.12
CA GLY A 50 -32.23 -0.74 23.44
C GLY A 50 -32.25 -2.09 24.15
N ALA A 51 -33.46 -2.62 24.34
CA ALA A 51 -33.65 -3.92 25.01
C ALA A 51 -33.36 -5.13 24.10
N ASN A 52 -33.10 -4.90 22.81
CA ASN A 52 -33.06 -5.95 21.81
C ASN A 52 -31.65 -6.48 21.50
N GLY A 53 -30.59 -5.79 21.95
CA GLY A 53 -29.19 -6.19 21.71
C GLY A 53 -28.41 -6.31 23.01
N THR A 54 -27.59 -7.36 23.14
CA THR A 54 -26.77 -7.59 24.34
C THR A 54 -25.35 -8.05 24.02
N LEU A 55 -24.89 -7.87 22.78
CA LEU A 55 -23.53 -8.19 22.35
C LEU A 55 -22.64 -6.95 22.39
N ALA A 56 -21.44 -7.09 22.96
CA ALA A 56 -20.38 -6.09 22.90
C ALA A 56 -19.12 -6.69 22.27
N VAL A 57 -18.39 -5.87 21.51
CA VAL A 57 -17.15 -6.28 20.82
C VAL A 57 -16.12 -5.16 20.87
N ASP A 58 -14.85 -5.54 20.83
CA ASP A 58 -13.73 -4.67 20.51
C ASP A 58 -13.21 -5.02 19.12
N ILE A 59 -12.99 -4.00 18.29
CA ILE A 59 -12.49 -4.12 16.92
C ILE A 59 -11.12 -3.48 16.84
N ARG A 60 -10.18 -4.16 16.19
CA ARG A 60 -8.85 -3.67 15.90
C ARG A 60 -8.55 -3.85 14.42
N TYR A 61 -7.80 -2.89 13.87
CA TYR A 61 -7.38 -2.88 12.48
C TYR A 61 -5.86 -3.00 12.39
N ALA A 62 -5.38 -3.74 11.40
CA ALA A 62 -3.98 -3.80 11.05
C ALA A 62 -3.83 -3.91 9.53
N TRP A 63 -2.62 -3.75 9.02
CA TRP A 63 -2.38 -3.83 7.58
C TRP A 63 -0.94 -4.25 7.26
N ASP A 64 -0.74 -4.80 6.07
CA ASP A 64 0.53 -4.88 5.38
C ASP A 64 0.35 -4.47 3.91
N ASP A 65 1.42 -4.52 3.12
CA ASP A 65 1.40 -4.13 1.71
C ASP A 65 0.46 -5.00 0.84
N THR A 66 -0.01 -6.14 1.36
CA THR A 66 -0.87 -7.09 0.63
C THR A 66 -2.28 -7.14 1.20
N ASN A 67 -2.48 -6.96 2.50
CA ASN A 67 -3.75 -7.21 3.18
C ASN A 67 -4.15 -6.10 4.15
N MET A 68 -5.46 -5.87 4.20
CA MET A 68 -6.15 -5.31 5.34
C MET A 68 -6.48 -6.44 6.33
N TYR A 69 -6.18 -6.23 7.61
CA TYR A 69 -6.53 -7.15 8.68
C TYR A 69 -7.56 -6.53 9.62
N ILE A 70 -8.51 -7.35 10.08
CA ILE A 70 -9.51 -6.97 11.08
C ILE A 70 -9.58 -8.06 12.14
N LEU A 71 -9.51 -7.67 13.41
CA LEU A 71 -9.85 -8.53 14.53
C LEU A 71 -11.10 -7.98 15.22
N VAL A 72 -12.09 -8.83 15.38
CA VAL A 72 -13.28 -8.56 16.19
C VAL A 72 -13.27 -9.54 17.35
N GLN A 73 -13.35 -9.03 18.57
CA GLN A 73 -13.31 -9.84 19.78
C GLN A 73 -14.51 -9.51 20.66
N GLU A 74 -15.25 -10.52 21.10
CA GLU A 74 -16.32 -10.35 22.08
C GLU A 74 -15.75 -9.72 23.36
N ASN A 75 -16.37 -8.62 23.79
CA ASN A 75 -15.91 -7.84 24.93
C ASN A 75 -16.67 -8.29 26.19
N SER A 76 -16.03 -9.14 26.98
CA SER A 76 -16.60 -9.68 28.21
C SER A 76 -16.83 -8.65 29.33
N ASN A 77 -16.35 -7.42 29.17
CA ASN A 77 -16.59 -6.32 30.11
C ASN A 77 -17.84 -5.49 29.73
N GLY A 78 -18.35 -5.66 28.50
CA GLY A 78 -19.58 -5.04 28.02
C GLY A 78 -20.80 -5.92 28.24
N ALA A 79 -21.85 -5.69 27.46
CA ALA A 79 -23.00 -6.56 27.44
C ALA A 79 -22.65 -7.97 26.94
N LEU A 80 -23.21 -8.97 27.64
CA LEU A 80 -23.04 -10.38 27.30
C LEU A 80 -24.29 -10.91 26.62
N SER A 81 -24.13 -11.44 25.41
CA SER A 81 -25.25 -12.04 24.69
C SER A 81 -25.79 -13.24 25.48
N THR A 82 -27.11 -13.38 25.52
CA THR A 82 -27.76 -14.48 26.25
C THR A 82 -28.00 -15.71 25.39
N ASN A 83 -27.92 -15.57 24.06
CA ASN A 83 -28.10 -16.65 23.10
C ASN A 83 -26.99 -16.62 22.04
N ALA A 84 -26.40 -17.78 21.75
CA ALA A 84 -25.50 -17.94 20.62
C ALA A 84 -26.34 -18.15 19.35
N GLN A 85 -26.30 -17.21 18.41
CA GLN A 85 -26.86 -17.40 17.08
C GLN A 85 -25.74 -17.61 16.08
N GLU A 86 -25.21 -18.82 16.01
CA GLU A 86 -24.05 -19.15 15.17
C GLU A 86 -24.47 -20.02 14.00
N ALA A 87 -23.96 -19.72 12.81
CA ALA A 87 -24.25 -20.49 11.61
C ALA A 87 -23.68 -21.90 11.71
N ALA A 88 -24.46 -22.89 11.29
CA ALA A 88 -24.02 -24.29 11.26
C ALA A 88 -22.93 -24.52 10.21
N ASN A 89 -22.90 -23.73 9.13
CA ASN A 89 -21.84 -23.72 8.12
C ASN A 89 -21.85 -22.48 7.20
N GLY A 90 -20.80 -22.32 6.39
CA GLY A 90 -20.71 -21.26 5.38
C GLY A 90 -21.92 -21.23 4.44
N ASP A 91 -22.38 -22.38 3.92
CA ASP A 91 -23.58 -22.43 3.06
C ASP A 91 -24.85 -21.89 3.74
N ALA A 92 -24.99 -22.12 5.04
CA ALA A 92 -26.10 -21.59 5.83
C ALA A 92 -25.92 -20.09 6.08
N TYR A 93 -24.69 -19.67 6.40
CA TYR A 93 -24.34 -18.27 6.58
C TYR A 93 -24.62 -17.45 5.32
N LEU A 94 -24.16 -17.90 4.15
CA LEU A 94 -24.33 -17.17 2.89
C LEU A 94 -25.78 -16.98 2.45
N LYS A 95 -26.70 -17.84 2.90
CA LYS A 95 -28.12 -17.73 2.54
C LYS A 95 -28.84 -16.68 3.37
N GLU A 96 -28.53 -16.61 4.66
CA GLU A 96 -29.28 -15.82 5.64
C GLU A 96 -28.33 -15.27 6.72
N PHE A 97 -27.21 -14.65 6.32
CA PHE A 97 -26.13 -14.22 7.23
C PHE A 97 -26.60 -13.33 8.37
N TRP A 98 -27.69 -12.61 8.12
CA TRP A 98 -28.34 -11.72 9.06
C TRP A 98 -29.16 -12.38 10.17
N LEU A 99 -29.39 -13.69 10.09
CA LEU A 99 -30.00 -14.50 11.16
C LEU A 99 -28.96 -14.98 12.19
N PHE A 100 -27.73 -14.51 12.10
CA PHE A 100 -26.64 -14.93 12.97
C PHE A 100 -25.99 -13.72 13.64
N ASP A 101 -25.36 -13.98 14.80
CA ASP A 101 -24.42 -13.06 15.40
C ASP A 101 -23.32 -12.78 14.37
N CYS A 102 -23.26 -11.55 13.89
CA CYS A 102 -22.31 -11.14 12.86
C CYS A 102 -21.97 -9.66 12.98
N ILE A 103 -20.93 -9.28 12.24
CA ILE A 103 -20.50 -7.91 12.12
C ILE A 103 -20.21 -7.62 10.65
N ALA A 104 -20.51 -6.40 10.24
CA ALA A 104 -20.30 -5.94 8.88
C ALA A 104 -19.64 -4.57 8.89
N PHE A 105 -18.90 -4.26 7.83
CA PHE A 105 -18.14 -3.01 7.74
C PHE A 105 -18.58 -2.22 6.52
N TRP A 106 -18.99 -0.97 6.69
CA TRP A 106 -19.24 -0.05 5.59
C TRP A 106 -17.92 0.63 5.27
N ILE A 107 -17.23 0.14 4.24
CA ILE A 107 -15.92 0.67 3.85
C ILE A 107 -16.10 1.68 2.73
N ASP A 108 -15.59 2.89 2.96
CA ASP A 108 -15.55 4.04 2.05
C ASP A 108 -14.09 4.34 1.72
N LEU A 109 -13.59 3.76 0.63
CA LEU A 109 -12.17 3.69 0.25
C LEU A 109 -11.61 5.05 -0.17
N ASP A 110 -12.43 5.86 -0.83
CA ASP A 110 -12.06 7.23 -1.22
C ASP A 110 -12.37 8.27 -0.15
N ASN A 111 -13.02 7.83 0.94
CA ASN A 111 -13.46 8.63 2.08
C ASN A 111 -14.28 9.87 1.69
N THR A 112 -15.12 9.75 0.65
CA THR A 112 -15.92 10.86 0.12
C THR A 112 -17.35 10.90 0.67
N SER A 113 -17.80 9.90 1.43
CA SER A 113 -19.18 9.83 1.94
C SER A 113 -19.56 11.07 2.77
N GLY A 114 -20.60 11.79 2.33
CA GLY A 114 -21.08 13.01 2.98
C GLY A 114 -20.32 14.28 2.57
N THR A 115 -19.30 14.17 1.72
CA THR A 115 -18.59 15.31 1.12
C THR A 115 -19.23 15.76 -0.20
N GLU A 116 -18.88 16.96 -0.67
CA GLU A 116 -19.30 17.46 -1.98
C GLU A 116 -18.29 17.05 -3.05
N VAL A 117 -18.73 16.22 -4.00
CA VAL A 117 -17.96 15.80 -5.18
C VAL A 117 -18.67 16.29 -6.43
N ASN A 118 -17.97 17.07 -7.26
CA ASN A 118 -18.51 17.63 -8.51
C ASN A 118 -19.84 18.40 -8.33
N GLY A 119 -19.99 19.14 -7.23
CA GLY A 119 -21.21 19.92 -6.95
C GLY A 119 -22.36 19.13 -6.33
N ASN A 120 -22.16 17.84 -6.02
CA ASN A 120 -23.17 16.97 -5.42
C ASN A 120 -22.67 16.38 -4.11
N ILE A 121 -23.54 16.33 -3.10
CA ILE A 121 -23.24 15.63 -1.85
C ILE A 121 -23.29 14.13 -2.10
N VAL A 122 -22.19 13.43 -1.84
CA VAL A 122 -22.12 11.97 -1.85
C VAL A 122 -23.04 11.45 -0.75
N ALA A 123 -23.92 10.51 -1.09
CA ALA A 123 -24.94 10.01 -0.17
C ALA A 123 -24.31 9.42 1.11
N ALA A 124 -24.92 9.71 2.26
CA ALA A 124 -24.54 9.07 3.52
C ALA A 124 -24.73 7.54 3.42
N GLY A 125 -23.72 6.77 3.85
CA GLY A 125 -23.74 5.30 3.77
C GLY A 125 -23.42 4.75 2.37
N ASN A 126 -22.82 5.57 1.49
CA ASN A 126 -22.31 5.16 0.19
C ASN A 126 -21.02 4.34 0.30
N ALA A 127 -21.04 3.22 1.04
CA ALA A 127 -19.89 2.34 1.14
C ALA A 127 -19.57 1.71 -0.23
N ASP A 128 -18.29 1.69 -0.58
CA ASP A 128 -17.77 1.06 -1.78
C ASP A 128 -17.76 -0.46 -1.64
N PHE A 129 -17.42 -0.93 -0.44
CA PHE A 129 -17.26 -2.33 -0.12
C PHE A 129 -17.86 -2.65 1.24
N GLN A 130 -18.58 -3.78 1.32
CA GLN A 130 -19.26 -4.20 2.55
C GLN A 130 -19.01 -5.68 2.86
N PRO A 131 -17.93 -6.00 3.59
CA PRO A 131 -17.70 -7.35 4.09
C PRO A 131 -18.47 -7.61 5.39
N TRP A 132 -18.92 -8.84 5.55
CA TRP A 132 -19.69 -9.37 6.68
C TRP A 132 -19.04 -10.65 7.19
N PHE A 133 -18.96 -10.81 8.50
CA PHE A 133 -18.35 -11.95 9.14
C PHE A 133 -19.19 -12.49 10.30
N GLY A 134 -19.35 -13.82 10.35
CA GLY A 134 -20.15 -14.50 11.37
C GLY A 134 -19.31 -14.96 12.55
N PHE A 135 -19.85 -14.86 13.76
CA PHE A 135 -19.26 -15.48 14.95
C PHE A 135 -19.43 -17.01 14.92
N SER A 136 -18.43 -17.73 15.42
CA SER A 136 -18.56 -19.16 15.71
C SER A 136 -17.66 -19.61 16.85
N SER A 137 -18.21 -20.47 17.71
CA SER A 137 -17.51 -21.16 18.78
C SER A 137 -16.82 -22.45 18.32
N SER A 138 -16.83 -22.73 17.01
CA SER A 138 -16.39 -24.02 16.44
C SER A 138 -15.13 -23.92 15.57
N GLY A 139 -14.44 -22.77 15.54
CA GLY A 139 -13.19 -22.64 14.77
C GLY A 139 -13.39 -22.60 13.26
N ARG A 140 -14.47 -21.95 12.80
CA ARG A 140 -14.85 -21.86 11.38
C ARG A 140 -13.98 -20.90 10.61
N THR A 141 -13.78 -21.19 9.32
CA THR A 141 -12.98 -20.40 8.40
C THR A 141 -13.72 -19.99 7.12
N ASP A 142 -15.05 -20.07 7.13
CA ASP A 142 -15.90 -19.96 5.95
C ASP A 142 -17.14 -19.08 6.19
N LEU A 143 -17.13 -18.27 7.25
CA LEU A 143 -18.24 -17.37 7.61
C LEU A 143 -17.96 -15.96 7.13
N ILE A 144 -17.84 -15.80 5.81
CA ILE A 144 -17.57 -14.54 5.12
C ILE A 144 -18.66 -14.29 4.08
N TYR A 145 -19.13 -13.06 3.99
CA TYR A 145 -20.00 -12.55 2.92
C TYR A 145 -19.46 -11.18 2.48
N GLY A 146 -19.48 -10.87 1.19
CA GLY A 146 -19.04 -9.59 0.65
C GLY A 146 -20.00 -9.08 -0.40
N ARG A 147 -20.16 -7.76 -0.49
CA ARG A 147 -20.85 -7.12 -1.61
C ARG A 147 -20.24 -5.76 -1.93
N ALA A 148 -20.26 -5.40 -3.21
CA ALA A 148 -19.91 -4.07 -3.68
C ALA A 148 -21.15 -3.14 -3.62
N ASN A 149 -20.94 -1.88 -3.21
CA ASN A 149 -21.86 -0.75 -3.38
C ASN A 149 -23.37 -1.03 -3.12
N ASN A 150 -23.76 -1.48 -1.92
CA ASN A 150 -25.18 -1.67 -1.54
C ASN A 150 -26.06 -2.43 -2.58
N THR A 151 -25.45 -3.13 -3.55
CA THR A 151 -26.14 -3.66 -4.73
C THR A 151 -27.09 -4.80 -4.37
N GLY A 152 -26.91 -5.36 -3.17
CA GLY A 152 -27.66 -6.51 -2.67
C GLY A 152 -27.16 -7.84 -3.22
N ASP A 153 -26.32 -7.82 -4.26
CA ASP A 153 -25.76 -9.00 -4.91
C ASP A 153 -24.51 -9.49 -4.16
N GLN A 154 -24.39 -10.82 -4.01
CA GLN A 154 -23.21 -11.46 -3.45
C GLN A 154 -22.00 -11.22 -4.35
N ASN A 155 -20.92 -10.65 -3.82
CA ASN A 155 -19.63 -10.53 -4.49
C ASN A 155 -18.53 -11.20 -3.64
N LEU A 156 -18.66 -12.52 -3.46
CA LEU A 156 -17.58 -13.33 -2.89
C LEU A 156 -16.50 -13.67 -3.90
N ASP A 157 -16.85 -13.70 -5.18
CA ASP A 157 -15.91 -14.03 -6.25
C ASP A 157 -14.79 -12.99 -6.35
N GLY A 158 -15.02 -11.75 -5.90
CA GLY A 158 -13.97 -10.73 -5.78
C GLY A 158 -13.05 -10.88 -4.57
N LEU A 159 -13.36 -11.77 -3.61
CA LEU A 159 -12.56 -12.02 -2.39
C LEU A 159 -11.81 -13.36 -2.45
N GLU A 160 -11.24 -13.70 -3.60
CA GLU A 160 -10.59 -15.01 -3.84
C GLU A 160 -9.50 -15.34 -2.82
N ASN A 161 -8.80 -14.33 -2.31
CA ASN A 161 -7.71 -14.44 -1.34
C ASN A 161 -8.11 -14.05 0.09
N GLY A 162 -9.37 -13.64 0.29
CA GLY A 162 -9.94 -13.34 1.59
C GLY A 162 -9.91 -14.54 2.53
N LYS A 163 -9.43 -14.32 3.75
CA LYS A 163 -9.37 -15.32 4.81
C LYS A 163 -10.17 -14.85 6.01
N VAL A 164 -10.95 -15.76 6.58
CA VAL A 164 -11.59 -15.58 7.88
C VAL A 164 -11.28 -16.79 8.75
N ALA A 165 -11.10 -16.58 10.04
CA ALA A 165 -11.05 -17.63 11.04
C ALA A 165 -11.73 -17.16 12.32
N THR A 166 -12.44 -18.06 12.98
CA THR A 166 -13.14 -17.78 14.24
C THR A 166 -12.47 -18.54 15.37
N GLY A 167 -12.56 -18.02 16.59
CA GLY A 167 -11.98 -18.63 17.78
C GLY A 167 -12.81 -18.36 19.03
N GLY A 168 -12.32 -18.86 20.16
CA GLY A 168 -13.00 -18.74 21.45
C GLY A 168 -14.32 -19.53 21.51
N THR A 169 -15.13 -19.23 22.54
CA THR A 169 -16.43 -19.87 22.73
C THR A 169 -17.44 -18.90 23.33
N PHE A 170 -18.70 -19.05 22.93
CA PHE A 170 -19.82 -18.30 23.47
C PHE A 170 -19.92 -18.43 25.00
N ALA A 171 -19.77 -19.65 25.53
CA ALA A 171 -19.87 -19.91 26.97
C ALA A 171 -18.81 -19.15 27.81
N ALA A 172 -17.69 -18.77 27.19
CA ALA A 172 -16.63 -17.98 27.82
C ALA A 172 -16.68 -16.50 27.45
N HIS A 173 -17.61 -16.07 26.59
CA HIS A 173 -17.72 -14.70 26.06
C HIS A 173 -16.40 -14.13 25.55
N ASN A 174 -15.66 -14.96 24.81
CA ASN A 174 -14.36 -14.63 24.26
C ASN A 174 -14.24 -15.01 22.78
N ARG A 175 -15.38 -15.03 22.07
CA ARG A 175 -15.39 -15.36 20.63
C ARG A 175 -14.59 -14.32 19.85
N THR A 176 -13.89 -14.77 18.82
CA THR A 176 -13.09 -13.94 17.93
C THR A 176 -13.47 -14.19 16.49
N ILE A 177 -13.33 -13.15 15.67
CA ILE A 177 -13.31 -13.21 14.22
C ILE A 177 -12.00 -12.53 13.80
N GLU A 178 -11.15 -13.26 13.11
CA GLU A 178 -9.92 -12.75 12.54
C GLU A 178 -10.02 -12.81 11.02
N VAL A 179 -9.63 -11.72 10.37
CA VAL A 179 -9.84 -11.51 8.94
C VAL A 179 -8.55 -11.00 8.30
N ALA A 180 -8.24 -11.50 7.11
CA ALA A 180 -7.37 -10.86 6.15
C ALA A 180 -8.11 -10.70 4.81
N ILE A 181 -8.16 -9.48 4.28
CA ILE A 181 -8.70 -9.21 2.94
C ILE A 181 -7.56 -8.62 2.12
N ALA A 182 -7.25 -9.23 0.97
CA ALA A 182 -6.21 -8.71 0.10
C ALA A 182 -6.63 -7.36 -0.50
N TRP A 183 -5.71 -6.40 -0.59
CA TRP A 183 -6.00 -5.11 -1.25
C TRP A 183 -6.39 -5.29 -2.72
N ALA A 184 -5.74 -6.23 -3.41
CA ALA A 184 -6.06 -6.61 -4.78
C ALA A 184 -7.48 -7.18 -4.92
N ASP A 185 -7.96 -7.96 -3.94
CA ASP A 185 -9.34 -8.46 -3.94
C ASP A 185 -10.34 -7.30 -3.84
N ILE A 186 -10.06 -6.31 -2.98
CA ILE A 186 -10.90 -5.12 -2.84
C ILE A 186 -10.87 -4.30 -4.13
N ALA A 187 -9.69 -4.09 -4.73
CA ALA A 187 -9.51 -3.35 -5.98
C ALA A 187 -10.19 -4.04 -7.18
N ALA A 188 -10.23 -5.38 -7.21
CA ALA A 188 -10.94 -6.14 -8.23
C ALA A 188 -12.47 -6.12 -8.02
N THR A 189 -12.92 -5.95 -6.76
CA THR A 189 -14.33 -5.97 -6.35
C THR A 189 -15.03 -4.64 -6.59
N VAL A 190 -14.32 -3.52 -6.42
CA VAL A 190 -14.87 -2.17 -6.39
C VAL A 190 -14.63 -1.45 -7.71
N ASP A 191 -15.64 -0.76 -8.25
CA ASP A 191 -15.50 0.03 -9.47
C ASP A 191 -14.43 1.13 -9.31
N SER A 192 -13.65 1.39 -10.37
CA SER A 192 -12.51 2.32 -10.29
C SER A 192 -12.91 3.76 -9.93
N ASP A 193 -14.10 4.23 -10.30
CA ASP A 193 -14.61 5.57 -9.96
C ASP A 193 -14.90 5.75 -8.45
N ARG A 194 -14.88 4.65 -7.70
CA ARG A 194 -15.06 4.58 -6.25
C ARG A 194 -13.77 4.20 -5.51
N GLN A 195 -12.68 4.03 -6.25
CA GLN A 195 -11.36 3.84 -5.69
C GLN A 195 -10.63 5.18 -5.63
N PRO A 196 -9.83 5.42 -4.58
CA PRO A 196 -9.01 6.62 -4.49
C PRO A 196 -8.07 6.74 -5.70
N GLY A 197 -8.34 7.73 -6.56
CA GLY A 197 -7.55 7.97 -7.77
C GLY A 197 -7.70 6.90 -8.86
N GLY A 198 -8.69 6.02 -8.78
CA GLY A 198 -8.92 4.96 -9.77
C GLY A 198 -8.08 3.70 -9.59
N ASP A 199 -7.16 3.68 -8.63
CA ASP A 199 -6.19 2.60 -8.42
C ASP A 199 -5.84 2.50 -6.92
N LEU A 200 -6.65 1.73 -6.17
CA LEU A 200 -6.51 1.56 -4.73
C LEU A 200 -5.11 1.08 -4.34
N GLU A 201 -4.57 0.08 -5.05
CA GLU A 201 -3.28 -0.52 -4.72
C GLU A 201 -2.14 0.50 -4.78
N SER A 202 -2.24 1.50 -5.66
CA SER A 202 -1.24 2.56 -5.79
C SER A 202 -1.21 3.55 -4.62
N VAL A 203 -2.27 3.60 -3.80
CA VAL A 203 -2.38 4.54 -2.67
C VAL A 203 -2.22 3.87 -1.31
N ILE A 204 -2.19 2.53 -1.24
CA ILE A 204 -1.94 1.80 0.01
C ILE A 204 -0.52 2.11 0.49
N ALA A 205 -0.46 3.00 1.47
CA ALA A 205 0.77 3.47 2.09
C ALA A 205 0.46 4.03 3.47
N PRO A 206 1.48 4.22 4.31
CA PRO A 206 1.27 4.87 5.59
C PRO A 206 0.71 6.28 5.41
N GLY A 207 -0.34 6.61 6.14
CA GLY A 207 -1.10 7.83 6.03
C GLY A 207 -2.33 7.73 5.11
N PHE A 208 -2.52 6.61 4.40
CA PHE A 208 -3.79 6.34 3.73
C PHE A 208 -4.92 6.25 4.77
N VAL A 209 -6.07 6.86 4.45
CA VAL A 209 -7.24 6.92 5.32
C VAL A 209 -8.46 6.51 4.50
N PHE A 210 -9.26 5.61 5.05
CA PHE A 210 -10.55 5.19 4.49
C PHE A 210 -11.60 5.17 5.59
N GLY A 211 -12.86 5.44 5.25
CA GLY A 211 -13.98 5.33 6.18
C GLY A 211 -14.32 3.86 6.48
N SER A 212 -14.59 3.51 7.73
CA SER A 212 -15.03 2.17 8.14
C SER A 212 -16.08 2.25 9.23
N ASP A 213 -17.34 2.01 8.87
CA ASP A 213 -18.44 2.05 9.83
C ASP A 213 -19.00 0.64 10.09
N PRO A 214 -18.64 0.01 11.23
CA PRO A 214 -19.13 -1.30 11.57
C PRO A 214 -20.60 -1.30 12.03
N LEU A 215 -21.35 -2.30 11.56
CA LEU A 215 -22.67 -2.69 12.06
C LEU A 215 -22.54 -4.02 12.81
N LEU A 216 -22.87 -4.01 14.09
CA LEU A 216 -22.94 -5.22 14.91
C LEU A 216 -24.37 -5.75 14.93
N LEU A 217 -24.55 -7.04 14.64
CA LEU A 217 -25.84 -7.74 14.71
C LEU A 217 -25.79 -8.81 15.79
N ASN A 218 -26.80 -8.79 16.64
CA ASN A 218 -27.11 -9.79 17.64
C ASN A 218 -28.59 -10.14 17.50
N ASN A 219 -28.92 -11.43 17.45
CA ASN A 219 -30.31 -11.92 17.51
C ASN A 219 -31.20 -11.52 16.30
N ASP A 220 -31.10 -12.21 15.15
CA ASP A 220 -32.01 -12.13 14.00
C ASP A 220 -32.50 -10.71 13.61
N TYR A 221 -31.57 -9.76 13.43
CA TYR A 221 -31.83 -8.31 13.20
C TYR A 221 -32.51 -7.52 14.33
N GLU A 222 -32.95 -8.15 15.42
CA GLU A 222 -33.59 -7.44 16.53
C GLU A 222 -32.58 -6.57 17.29
N GLY A 223 -31.35 -7.07 17.48
CA GLY A 223 -30.27 -6.38 18.20
C GLY A 223 -29.17 -5.86 17.28
N GLN A 224 -29.45 -4.81 16.52
CA GLN A 224 -28.46 -4.22 15.59
C GLN A 224 -28.07 -2.78 15.93
N ALA A 225 -26.79 -2.45 15.73
CA ALA A 225 -26.26 -1.12 16.00
C ALA A 225 -25.00 -0.77 15.18
N PHE A 226 -24.98 0.45 14.65
CA PHE A 226 -23.73 1.11 14.27
C PHE A 226 -23.07 1.74 15.51
N ILE A 227 -21.88 2.32 15.35
CA ILE A 227 -21.14 2.98 16.45
C ILE A 227 -21.95 4.12 17.08
N GLY A 228 -22.78 4.84 16.30
CA GLY A 228 -23.57 5.97 16.77
C GLY A 228 -24.70 5.63 17.77
N PRO A 229 -25.26 6.62 18.47
CA PRO A 229 -26.12 6.44 19.65
C PRO A 229 -27.50 5.85 19.34
N LYS A 230 -27.91 5.83 18.08
CA LYS A 230 -29.23 5.41 17.65
C LYS A 230 -29.24 3.92 17.24
N GLN A 231 -30.39 3.28 17.45
CA GLN A 231 -30.67 1.97 16.83
C GLN A 231 -30.68 2.16 15.31
N TYR A 232 -30.08 1.23 14.56
CA TYR A 232 -29.89 1.22 13.09
C TYR A 232 -30.26 2.53 12.37
N GLU A 233 -29.30 3.44 12.30
CA GLU A 233 -29.22 4.49 11.30
C GLU A 233 -27.81 4.42 10.73
N ALA A 234 -27.68 4.29 9.41
CA ALA A 234 -26.37 4.23 8.78
C ALA A 234 -25.64 5.57 9.03
N PRO A 235 -24.43 5.55 9.61
CA PRO A 235 -23.62 6.74 9.75
C PRO A 235 -23.14 7.21 8.37
N SER A 236 -22.71 8.47 8.32
CA SER A 236 -22.00 9.03 7.17
C SER A 236 -20.52 9.01 7.47
N GLY A 237 -19.64 8.60 6.54
CA GLY A 237 -18.18 8.57 6.74
C GLY A 237 -17.52 9.89 7.16
N THR A 238 -18.28 10.94 7.48
CA THR A 238 -17.83 12.27 7.89
C THR A 238 -18.39 12.74 9.25
N ASP A 239 -19.24 11.97 9.94
CA ASP A 239 -19.83 12.37 11.23
C ASP A 239 -19.05 11.89 12.47
N SER A 240 -19.35 12.43 13.66
CA SER A 240 -18.62 12.13 14.90
C SER A 240 -18.72 10.70 15.42
N ASP A 241 -19.72 9.95 14.96
CA ASP A 241 -19.88 8.55 15.31
C ASP A 241 -19.14 7.62 14.34
N SER A 242 -18.68 8.13 13.20
CA SER A 242 -17.96 7.39 12.17
C SER A 242 -16.49 7.19 12.49
N ARG A 243 -15.86 6.21 11.82
CA ARG A 243 -14.43 5.91 12.02
C ARG A 243 -13.65 6.02 10.72
N ASP A 244 -12.66 6.88 10.75
CA ASP A 244 -11.64 6.97 9.71
C ASP A 244 -10.47 6.08 10.09
N ILE A 245 -10.23 5.01 9.33
CA ILE A 245 -9.14 4.09 9.58
C ILE A 245 -7.90 4.60 8.88
N ARG A 246 -6.89 4.99 9.67
CA ARG A 246 -5.61 5.47 9.16
C ARG A 246 -4.58 4.36 9.21
N LEU A 247 -4.02 4.03 8.06
CA LEU A 247 -2.87 3.13 7.97
C LEU A 247 -1.66 3.81 8.61
N VAL A 248 -1.20 3.32 9.77
CA VAL A 248 0.01 3.85 10.41
C VAL A 248 1.17 2.91 10.22
N THR A 249 2.38 3.47 10.09
CA THR A 249 3.59 2.68 10.28
C THR A 249 3.68 2.23 11.73
N VAL A 250 4.53 1.24 12.00
CA VAL A 250 5.04 1.04 13.36
C VAL A 250 5.49 2.40 13.90
N SER A 251 5.05 2.75 15.12
CA SER A 251 5.50 3.94 15.84
C SER A 251 7.02 3.97 15.79
N ALA A 252 7.55 4.90 14.99
CA ALA A 252 8.94 5.07 14.61
C ALA A 252 9.86 3.89 15.02
N LEU A 253 10.16 2.99 14.06
CA LEU A 253 11.50 2.41 14.10
C LEU A 253 12.44 3.60 14.34
N PRO A 254 13.27 3.58 15.39
CA PRO A 254 14.09 4.74 15.67
C PRO A 254 14.86 5.04 14.40
N ALA A 255 15.03 6.32 14.05
CA ALA A 255 15.78 6.69 12.85
C ALA A 255 17.16 6.00 12.90
N GLY A 256 17.33 4.94 12.10
CA GLY A 256 18.54 4.13 12.06
C GLY A 256 18.35 2.63 12.33
N LEU A 257 19.31 1.87 11.82
CA LEU A 257 19.52 0.44 12.07
C LEU A 257 20.06 0.23 13.50
N ILE A 258 19.32 -0.51 14.31
CA ILE A 258 19.55 -0.74 15.74
C ILE A 258 19.49 -2.23 16.04
N ILE A 259 20.56 -2.74 16.64
CA ILE A 259 20.56 -4.06 17.27
C ILE A 259 19.68 -3.98 18.53
N THR A 260 18.53 -4.65 18.50
CA THR A 260 17.49 -4.62 19.54
C THR A 260 17.70 -5.67 20.62
N ASP A 261 18.33 -6.80 20.27
CA ASP A 261 18.67 -7.85 21.23
C ASP A 261 19.95 -8.58 20.83
N SER A 262 20.64 -9.17 21.80
CA SER A 262 21.77 -10.05 21.55
C SER A 262 21.95 -11.07 22.67
N SER A 263 22.24 -12.32 22.32
CA SER A 263 22.36 -13.41 23.29
C SER A 263 23.40 -14.45 22.87
N LEU A 264 24.20 -14.90 23.84
CA LEU A 264 25.03 -16.08 23.71
C LEU A 264 24.19 -17.33 24.02
N LYS A 265 24.05 -18.23 23.06
CA LYS A 265 23.27 -19.46 23.20
C LYS A 265 24.08 -20.55 23.92
N SER A 266 23.37 -21.50 24.52
CA SER A 266 23.97 -22.61 25.31
C SER A 266 24.86 -23.55 24.47
N ASN A 267 24.63 -23.62 23.16
CA ASN A 267 25.46 -24.35 22.20
C ASN A 267 26.72 -23.59 21.77
N GLY A 268 26.96 -22.38 22.30
CA GLY A 268 28.13 -21.57 21.99
C GLY A 268 28.01 -20.74 20.70
N SER A 269 26.82 -20.56 20.12
CA SER A 269 26.59 -19.58 19.05
C SER A 269 26.15 -18.23 19.61
N PHE A 270 26.40 -17.14 18.89
CA PHE A 270 25.91 -15.80 19.26
C PHE A 270 24.82 -15.37 18.30
N GLU A 271 23.66 -15.00 18.84
CA GLU A 271 22.55 -14.45 18.07
C GLU A 271 22.39 -12.97 18.41
N PHE A 272 22.08 -12.17 17.40
CA PHE A 272 21.63 -10.80 17.60
C PHE A 272 20.50 -10.47 16.62
N ILE A 273 19.64 -9.56 17.06
CA ILE A 273 18.42 -9.15 16.39
C ILE A 273 18.50 -7.65 16.14
N TRP A 274 18.08 -7.19 14.98
CA TRP A 274 17.95 -5.76 14.68
C TRP A 274 16.59 -5.44 14.07
N ASN A 275 16.20 -4.17 14.13
CA ASN A 275 15.02 -3.68 13.43
C ASN A 275 15.25 -3.64 11.91
N SER A 276 14.25 -4.06 11.16
CA SER A 276 14.26 -4.20 9.71
C SER A 276 12.99 -3.66 9.08
N ARG A 277 12.91 -3.58 7.76
CA ARG A 277 11.65 -3.54 7.01
C ARG A 277 11.54 -4.77 6.12
N PRO A 278 10.33 -5.20 5.72
CA PRO A 278 10.19 -6.21 4.68
C PRO A 278 10.99 -5.84 3.42
N SER A 279 11.56 -6.83 2.76
CA SER A 279 12.45 -6.73 1.59
C SER A 279 13.83 -6.11 1.84
N ASP A 280 14.08 -5.44 2.98
CA ASP A 280 15.41 -4.93 3.30
C ASP A 280 16.43 -6.07 3.38
N ARG A 281 17.65 -5.78 2.95
CA ARG A 281 18.81 -6.67 3.08
C ARG A 281 19.89 -5.99 3.89
N TYR A 282 20.79 -6.79 4.46
CA TYR A 282 21.82 -6.33 5.37
C TYR A 282 23.17 -7.00 5.13
N GLN A 283 24.23 -6.24 5.40
CA GLN A 283 25.57 -6.77 5.52
C GLN A 283 25.91 -6.93 7.00
N VAL A 284 26.31 -8.13 7.38
CA VAL A 284 26.77 -8.45 8.73
C VAL A 284 28.30 -8.55 8.72
N GLU A 285 28.93 -7.79 9.59
CA GLU A 285 30.39 -7.76 9.70
C GLU A 285 30.86 -8.08 11.11
N ARG A 286 32.03 -8.70 11.17
CA ARG A 286 32.69 -9.12 12.41
C ARG A 286 34.16 -8.73 12.42
N ARG A 287 34.67 -8.36 13.60
CA ARG A 287 36.12 -8.19 13.84
C ARG A 287 36.54 -8.82 15.17
N LYS A 288 37.82 -9.20 15.28
CA LYS A 288 38.38 -9.97 16.42
C LYS A 288 38.99 -9.08 17.51
N SER A 289 39.24 -7.80 17.21
CA SER A 289 39.68 -6.77 18.16
C SER A 289 39.22 -5.38 17.70
N MET A 290 39.33 -4.39 18.57
CA MET A 290 39.02 -2.99 18.22
C MET A 290 39.89 -2.41 17.09
N HIS A 291 41.01 -3.05 16.78
CA HIS A 291 41.98 -2.58 15.78
C HIS A 291 42.07 -3.46 14.52
N SER A 292 41.42 -4.64 14.51
CA SER A 292 41.36 -5.49 13.32
C SER A 292 40.33 -4.97 12.32
N ALA A 293 40.56 -5.22 11.03
CA ALA A 293 39.60 -4.93 9.97
C ALA A 293 38.28 -5.68 10.19
N TRP A 294 37.18 -5.05 9.74
CA TRP A 294 35.89 -5.71 9.62
C TRP A 294 35.95 -6.78 8.52
N GLN A 295 35.38 -7.95 8.81
CA GLN A 295 35.21 -9.03 7.87
C GLN A 295 33.72 -9.23 7.64
N VAL A 296 33.28 -9.23 6.39
CA VAL A 296 31.91 -9.60 6.03
C VAL A 296 31.72 -11.08 6.38
N ILE A 297 30.70 -11.36 7.18
CA ILE A 297 30.30 -12.73 7.55
C ILE A 297 28.91 -13.10 7.02
N ALA A 298 28.14 -12.11 6.58
CA ALA A 298 26.98 -12.27 5.71
C ALA A 298 26.81 -11.03 4.84
N GLU A 299 26.45 -11.22 3.58
CA GLU A 299 26.22 -10.17 2.59
C GLU A 299 24.82 -10.35 2.02
N GLY A 300 24.06 -9.27 1.84
CA GLY A 300 22.69 -9.34 1.33
C GLY A 300 21.71 -10.17 2.17
N TYR A 301 21.96 -10.29 3.47
CA TYR A 301 21.18 -11.15 4.37
C TYR A 301 19.89 -10.45 4.87
N PRO A 302 18.76 -11.16 5.01
CA PRO A 302 18.57 -12.56 4.60
C PRO A 302 18.44 -12.69 3.08
N ASP A 303 18.81 -13.86 2.55
CA ASP A 303 18.64 -14.18 1.14
C ASP A 303 17.15 -14.05 0.77
N GLY A 304 16.84 -13.20 -0.20
CA GLY A 304 15.45 -12.88 -0.56
C GLY A 304 14.88 -11.61 0.08
N GLY A 305 15.62 -10.97 1.00
CA GLY A 305 15.13 -9.81 1.76
C GLY A 305 14.40 -10.22 3.03
N ALA A 306 14.36 -9.33 4.01
CA ALA A 306 13.70 -9.57 5.28
C ALA A 306 12.19 -9.78 5.09
N THR A 307 11.60 -10.67 5.88
CA THR A 307 10.14 -10.92 5.85
C THR A 307 9.41 -10.28 7.02
N ALA A 308 10.14 -9.56 7.88
CA ALA A 308 9.64 -9.01 9.12
C ALA A 308 10.38 -7.72 9.51
N TYR A 309 9.82 -7.00 10.47
CA TYR A 309 10.44 -5.79 11.05
C TYR A 309 11.58 -6.07 12.02
N GLN A 310 11.95 -7.33 12.17
CA GLN A 310 13.14 -7.76 12.86
C GLN A 310 13.81 -8.86 12.08
N VAL A 311 15.14 -8.81 12.03
CA VAL A 311 15.96 -9.87 11.46
C VAL A 311 16.88 -10.38 12.56
N SER A 312 16.98 -11.71 12.69
CA SER A 312 17.99 -12.34 13.54
C SER A 312 19.11 -12.93 12.69
N TYR A 313 20.33 -12.83 13.19
CA TYR A 313 21.49 -13.54 12.63
C TYR A 313 22.23 -14.28 13.72
N THR A 314 22.61 -15.53 13.43
CA THR A 314 23.36 -16.39 14.35
C THR A 314 24.75 -16.69 13.82
N ASP A 315 25.79 -16.15 14.48
CA ASP A 315 27.17 -16.53 14.24
C ASP A 315 27.52 -17.82 15.00
N LYS A 316 27.83 -18.88 14.24
CA LYS A 316 28.21 -20.20 14.77
C LYS A 316 29.73 -20.36 14.92
N GLN A 317 30.54 -19.41 14.48
CA GLN A 317 32.01 -19.49 14.46
C GLN A 317 32.65 -18.49 15.41
N LEU A 318 32.35 -18.59 16.71
CA LEU A 318 32.87 -17.65 17.70
C LEU A 318 34.38 -17.82 17.94
N GLY A 319 35.09 -16.68 18.05
CA GLY A 319 36.41 -16.60 18.66
C GLY A 319 36.30 -16.23 20.15
N GLU A 320 37.43 -16.02 20.84
CA GLU A 320 37.44 -15.57 22.24
C GLU A 320 36.78 -14.18 22.41
N ILE A 321 36.98 -13.28 21.44
CA ILE A 321 36.41 -11.94 21.40
C ILE A 321 35.90 -11.67 19.98
N ALA A 322 34.70 -11.13 19.87
CA ALA A 322 34.11 -10.69 18.61
C ALA A 322 33.34 -9.36 18.81
N PHE A 323 33.42 -8.50 17.80
CA PHE A 323 32.58 -7.30 17.68
C PHE A 323 31.78 -7.42 16.40
N TYR A 324 30.50 -7.05 16.46
CA TYR A 324 29.56 -7.14 15.35
C TYR A 324 29.06 -5.75 14.96
N ARG A 325 28.75 -5.58 13.67
CA ARG A 325 27.91 -4.50 13.18
C ARG A 325 27.03 -5.01 12.04
N VAL A 326 25.92 -4.34 11.86
CA VAL A 326 25.01 -4.53 10.72
C VAL A 326 24.97 -3.22 9.95
N ALA A 327 24.93 -3.30 8.64
CA ALA A 327 24.65 -2.17 7.75
C ALA A 327 23.52 -2.56 6.80
N GLU A 328 22.66 -1.62 6.42
CA GLU A 328 21.75 -1.81 5.30
C GLU A 328 22.58 -2.17 4.06
N TYR A 329 22.15 -3.22 3.35
CA TYR A 329 22.74 -3.67 2.12
C TYR A 329 21.88 -3.19 0.98
N GLN A 330 22.34 -2.12 0.34
CA GLN A 330 21.89 -1.78 -0.99
C GLN A 330 22.75 -2.60 -1.96
N PRO A 331 22.19 -3.55 -2.73
CA PRO A 331 22.97 -4.20 -3.77
C PRO A 331 23.58 -3.11 -4.66
N PRO A 332 24.81 -3.30 -5.16
CA PRO A 332 25.39 -2.36 -6.10
C PRO A 332 24.38 -2.15 -7.24
N ARG A 333 23.98 -0.89 -7.44
CA ARG A 333 23.11 -0.56 -8.57
C ARG A 333 23.87 -0.89 -9.85
N ILE A 334 23.19 -1.58 -10.76
CA ILE A 334 23.72 -1.88 -12.10
C ILE A 334 23.93 -0.57 -12.86
N PHE A 335 23.01 0.38 -12.63
CA PHE A 335 23.04 1.73 -13.18
C PHE A 335 22.37 2.69 -12.19
N GLU A 336 22.90 3.90 -12.07
CA GLU A 336 22.32 4.99 -11.28
C GLU A 336 22.66 6.32 -11.92
N GLU A 337 21.67 7.19 -12.03
CA GLU A 337 21.81 8.56 -12.51
C GLU A 337 20.86 9.47 -11.75
N ASN A 338 21.42 10.50 -11.12
CA ASN A 338 20.69 11.56 -10.41
C ASN A 338 20.83 12.92 -11.10
N PHE A 339 21.39 12.96 -12.31
CA PHE A 339 21.50 14.12 -13.19
C PHE A 339 22.37 15.29 -12.70
N GLU A 340 22.95 15.18 -11.50
CA GLU A 340 23.82 16.21 -10.92
C GLU A 340 25.19 16.34 -11.58
N SER A 341 25.61 15.30 -12.30
CA SER A 341 26.91 15.28 -12.98
C SER A 341 26.84 15.68 -14.47
N GLY A 342 25.69 16.19 -14.92
CA GLY A 342 25.46 16.61 -16.29
C GLY A 342 24.90 15.49 -17.18
N VAL A 343 25.01 15.67 -18.50
CA VAL A 343 24.31 14.82 -19.49
C VAL A 343 24.81 13.37 -19.52
N ASN A 344 26.04 13.07 -19.07
CA ASN A 344 26.55 11.70 -18.87
C ASN A 344 26.29 10.65 -19.98
N GLY A 345 26.18 11.08 -21.24
CA GLY A 345 25.93 10.19 -22.38
C GLY A 345 24.45 9.94 -22.70
N TRP A 346 23.53 10.55 -21.95
CA TRP A 346 22.13 10.67 -22.32
C TRP A 346 21.96 11.46 -23.61
N LYS A 347 20.96 11.11 -24.41
CA LYS A 347 20.71 11.72 -25.73
C LYS A 347 19.25 12.06 -25.89
N THR A 348 18.98 13.26 -26.39
CA THR A 348 17.63 13.72 -26.68
C THR A 348 17.38 13.66 -28.19
N VAL A 349 16.16 13.31 -28.58
CA VAL A 349 15.69 13.28 -29.96
C VAL A 349 14.34 13.97 -30.02
N ASP A 350 14.24 14.99 -30.87
CA ASP A 350 12.97 15.59 -31.27
C ASP A 350 12.55 14.95 -32.60
N ILE A 351 11.50 14.13 -32.56
CA ILE A 351 11.14 13.24 -33.68
C ILE A 351 10.36 14.01 -34.75
N ASN A 352 9.53 14.97 -34.34
CA ASN A 352 8.65 15.70 -35.25
C ASN A 352 8.86 17.22 -35.24
N GLU A 353 9.94 17.70 -34.64
CA GLU A 353 10.37 19.10 -34.66
C GLU A 353 9.30 20.05 -34.08
N SER A 354 8.59 19.62 -33.03
CA SER A 354 7.55 20.45 -32.39
C SER A 354 8.12 21.70 -31.71
N GLY A 355 9.44 21.72 -31.46
CA GLY A 355 10.14 22.75 -30.72
C GLY A 355 10.22 22.49 -29.22
N THR A 356 9.54 21.45 -28.73
CA THR A 356 9.70 20.92 -27.36
C THR A 356 10.82 19.90 -27.37
N VAL A 357 11.71 19.92 -26.38
CA VAL A 357 12.81 18.97 -26.25
C VAL A 357 12.98 18.54 -24.80
N TRP A 358 13.58 17.37 -24.60
CA TRP A 358 14.09 17.01 -23.28
C TRP A 358 15.25 17.95 -22.89
N GLU A 359 15.16 18.53 -21.70
CA GLU A 359 16.11 19.50 -21.17
C GLU A 359 16.64 19.02 -19.82
N LEU A 360 17.95 19.14 -19.62
CA LEU A 360 18.61 18.85 -18.34
C LEU A 360 18.84 20.15 -17.57
N GLY A 361 18.38 20.21 -16.32
CA GLY A 361 18.65 21.33 -15.43
C GLY A 361 17.64 21.47 -14.30
N LYS A 362 17.70 22.60 -13.58
CA LYS A 362 16.74 22.91 -12.53
C LYS A 362 15.37 23.27 -13.11
N PRO A 363 14.29 22.56 -12.75
CA PRO A 363 12.96 22.91 -13.21
C PRO A 363 12.50 24.23 -12.57
N THR A 364 11.82 25.05 -13.35
CA THR A 364 11.08 26.26 -12.93
C THR A 364 9.63 26.21 -13.38
N ASN A 365 9.27 25.22 -14.19
CA ASN A 365 7.93 24.78 -14.55
C ASN A 365 7.62 23.44 -13.87
N GLY A 366 6.35 23.04 -13.82
CA GLY A 366 5.90 21.76 -13.24
C GLY A 366 6.30 21.61 -11.77
N PRO A 367 7.21 20.67 -11.40
CA PRO A 367 7.56 20.42 -10.01
C PRO A 367 8.28 21.58 -9.31
N THR A 368 8.81 22.57 -10.05
CA THR A 368 9.60 23.74 -9.57
C THR A 368 10.90 23.44 -8.81
N GLU A 369 11.08 22.21 -8.34
CA GLU A 369 12.30 21.67 -7.72
C GLU A 369 12.49 20.21 -8.15
N ALA A 370 13.75 19.77 -8.19
CA ALA A 370 14.10 18.37 -8.44
C ALA A 370 13.61 17.46 -7.29
N HIS A 371 13.48 16.16 -7.53
CA HIS A 371 13.16 15.22 -6.46
C HIS A 371 14.34 15.13 -5.49
N SER A 372 15.55 15.00 -6.03
CA SER A 372 16.80 15.09 -5.28
C SER A 372 17.78 16.06 -5.94
N GLY A 373 18.70 16.63 -5.17
CA GLY A 373 19.67 17.56 -5.72
C GLY A 373 19.05 18.84 -6.29
N ALA A 374 19.38 19.17 -7.53
CA ALA A 374 19.01 20.39 -8.21
C ALA A 374 18.60 20.20 -9.68
N ASN A 375 18.96 19.09 -10.33
CA ASN A 375 18.78 18.88 -11.76
C ASN A 375 17.85 17.71 -12.05
N VAL A 376 17.03 17.85 -13.10
CA VAL A 376 16.16 16.81 -13.65
C VAL A 376 16.29 16.78 -15.15
N PHE A 377 15.82 15.72 -15.80
CA PHE A 377 15.36 15.83 -17.18
C PHE A 377 13.87 16.18 -17.20
N GLY A 378 13.48 17.16 -18.02
CA GLY A 378 12.08 17.51 -18.24
C GLY A 378 11.79 17.79 -19.70
N THR A 379 10.56 17.54 -20.15
CA THR A 379 10.10 17.92 -21.49
C THR A 379 9.96 19.44 -21.66
N GLY A 380 10.08 20.22 -20.58
CA GLY A 380 10.23 21.68 -20.60
C GLY A 380 10.55 22.24 -19.22
N LEU A 381 11.78 22.70 -18.96
CA LEU A 381 12.18 23.16 -17.62
C LEU A 381 11.59 24.52 -17.24
N SER A 382 11.20 25.33 -18.23
CA SER A 382 10.75 26.71 -18.00
C SER A 382 9.48 27.09 -18.78
N ALA A 383 8.91 26.15 -19.52
CA ALA A 383 7.71 26.32 -20.32
C ALA A 383 6.98 24.98 -20.46
N ASP A 384 5.69 25.08 -20.74
CA ASP A 384 4.82 23.95 -21.06
C ASP A 384 5.20 23.37 -22.43
N TYR A 385 4.90 22.08 -22.65
CA TYR A 385 5.19 21.45 -23.95
C TYR A 385 4.22 21.95 -25.04
N ALA A 386 4.68 21.88 -26.29
CA ALA A 386 3.88 22.17 -27.46
C ALA A 386 2.95 21.00 -27.81
N HIS A 387 1.78 21.29 -28.41
CA HIS A 387 0.96 20.24 -29.03
C HIS A 387 1.72 19.49 -30.11
N GLU A 388 1.26 18.28 -30.43
CA GLU A 388 1.91 17.38 -31.38
C GLU A 388 3.40 17.23 -31.05
N THR A 389 3.76 16.99 -29.79
CA THR A 389 5.16 16.74 -29.40
C THR A 389 5.42 15.25 -29.42
N ILE A 390 6.47 14.82 -30.11
CA ILE A 390 6.97 13.46 -30.07
C ILE A 390 8.48 13.53 -29.84
N ILE A 391 8.91 13.23 -28.61
CA ILE A 391 10.33 13.32 -28.22
C ILE A 391 10.78 12.12 -27.39
N SER A 392 12.06 11.80 -27.50
CA SER A 392 12.68 10.68 -26.79
C SER A 392 13.96 11.11 -26.08
N LEU A 393 14.15 10.56 -24.88
CA LEU A 393 15.37 10.65 -24.09
C LEU A 393 15.96 9.26 -23.91
N PHE A 394 17.15 9.04 -24.44
CA PHE A 394 17.85 7.75 -24.39
C PHE A 394 18.92 7.78 -23.31
N SER A 395 18.96 6.73 -22.48
CA SER A 395 20.07 6.49 -21.56
C SER A 395 21.36 6.14 -22.31
N PRO A 396 22.54 6.23 -21.64
CA PRO A 396 23.72 5.49 -22.07
C PRO A 396 23.45 3.99 -22.17
N VAL A 397 24.37 3.25 -22.81
CA VAL A 397 24.30 1.78 -22.84
C VAL A 397 24.56 1.22 -21.44
N ILE A 398 23.66 0.37 -20.96
CA ILE A 398 23.70 -0.33 -19.67
C ILE A 398 24.00 -1.81 -19.93
N ASP A 399 24.97 -2.37 -19.23
CA ASP A 399 25.38 -3.77 -19.42
C ASP A 399 24.74 -4.68 -18.36
N LEU A 400 23.76 -5.49 -18.77
CA LEU A 400 23.09 -6.49 -17.94
C LEU A 400 23.73 -7.88 -18.07
N THR A 401 24.94 -8.01 -18.63
CA THR A 401 25.62 -9.31 -18.76
C THR A 401 25.80 -9.97 -17.39
N GLY A 402 25.28 -11.19 -17.24
CA GLY A 402 25.37 -11.96 -16.00
C GLY A 402 24.36 -11.53 -14.92
N ILE A 403 23.46 -10.62 -15.25
CA ILE A 403 22.32 -10.23 -14.41
C ILE A 403 21.14 -11.14 -14.74
N ASP A 404 20.57 -11.79 -13.73
CA ASP A 404 19.49 -12.77 -13.84
C ASP A 404 18.12 -12.23 -13.40
N LYS A 405 18.09 -11.08 -12.74
CA LYS A 405 16.92 -10.26 -12.45
C LYS A 405 17.34 -8.80 -12.34
N ALA A 406 16.50 -7.90 -12.83
CA ALA A 406 16.70 -6.47 -12.66
C ALA A 406 15.37 -5.73 -12.58
N LYS A 407 15.37 -4.59 -11.90
CA LYS A 407 14.24 -3.67 -11.78
C LYS A 407 14.71 -2.25 -12.08
N LEU A 408 13.95 -1.54 -12.91
CA LEU A 408 14.06 -0.11 -13.13
C LEU A 408 13.27 0.63 -12.05
N GLU A 409 13.90 1.62 -11.41
CA GLU A 409 13.23 2.59 -10.55
C GLU A 409 13.60 4.01 -10.98
N PHE A 410 12.65 4.93 -10.95
CA PHE A 410 12.89 6.35 -11.20
C PHE A 410 11.81 7.19 -10.53
N TRP A 411 12.06 8.48 -10.32
CA TRP A 411 11.04 9.43 -9.88
C TRP A 411 10.45 10.14 -11.09
N SER A 412 9.12 10.28 -11.09
CA SER A 412 8.33 10.83 -12.19
C SER A 412 7.41 11.92 -11.65
N TYR A 413 7.41 13.09 -12.28
CA TYR A 413 6.38 14.10 -12.15
C TYR A 413 5.71 14.23 -13.52
N LEU A 414 4.41 13.98 -13.58
CA LEU A 414 3.64 14.01 -14.82
C LEU A 414 2.50 15.03 -14.68
N ASP A 415 2.43 15.93 -15.66
CA ASP A 415 1.37 16.90 -15.85
C ASP A 415 1.08 17.02 -17.34
N VAL A 416 0.11 16.22 -17.81
CA VAL A 416 -0.27 16.07 -19.22
C VAL A 416 -1.78 15.87 -19.29
N GLU A 417 -2.39 16.04 -20.46
CA GLU A 417 -3.80 15.78 -20.64
C GLU A 417 -4.14 14.35 -20.23
N GLY A 418 -5.24 14.21 -19.48
CA GLY A 418 -5.78 12.91 -19.11
C GLY A 418 -6.44 12.21 -20.29
N PRO A 419 -6.82 10.93 -20.10
CA PRO A 419 -7.54 10.17 -21.12
C PRO A 419 -8.85 10.85 -21.52
N VAL A 420 -9.17 10.83 -22.82
CA VAL A 420 -10.45 11.31 -23.35
C VAL A 420 -11.24 10.11 -23.90
N SER A 421 -12.43 9.85 -23.32
CA SER A 421 -13.32 8.75 -23.75
C SER A 421 -12.60 7.40 -23.96
N ASP A 422 -11.86 6.98 -22.93
CA ASP A 422 -11.10 5.72 -22.84
C ASP A 422 -9.81 5.63 -23.70
N GLU A 423 -9.46 6.68 -24.45
CA GLU A 423 -8.20 6.75 -25.20
C GLU A 423 -7.17 7.64 -24.49
N LEU A 424 -5.93 7.15 -24.39
CA LEU A 424 -4.80 7.97 -23.93
C LEU A 424 -4.39 8.91 -25.06
N THR A 425 -4.80 10.18 -24.98
CA THR A 425 -4.48 11.22 -25.96
C THR A 425 -3.02 11.64 -25.85
N GLU A 426 -2.53 11.79 -24.63
CA GLU A 426 -1.14 12.10 -24.33
C GLU A 426 -0.52 11.06 -23.38
N TYR A 427 0.76 10.76 -23.56
CA TYR A 427 1.41 9.67 -22.84
C TYR A 427 2.88 9.88 -22.59
N ALA A 428 3.31 9.36 -21.45
CA ALA A 428 4.69 9.12 -21.08
C ALA A 428 4.94 7.61 -21.08
N GLU A 429 5.98 7.17 -21.77
CA GLU A 429 6.30 5.77 -22.00
C GLU A 429 7.78 5.49 -21.71
N VAL A 430 8.07 4.28 -21.22
CA VAL A 430 9.44 3.77 -21.11
C VAL A 430 9.59 2.52 -21.94
N TYR A 431 10.50 2.55 -22.91
CA TYR A 431 10.90 1.39 -23.70
C TYR A 431 12.30 0.91 -23.33
N ILE A 432 12.59 -0.34 -23.71
CA ILE A 432 13.90 -0.95 -23.60
C ILE A 432 14.36 -1.42 -24.97
N LEU A 433 15.58 -1.02 -25.32
CA LEU A 433 16.20 -1.28 -26.61
C LEU A 433 17.48 -2.07 -26.40
N ASP A 434 17.88 -2.84 -27.41
CA ASP A 434 19.19 -3.48 -27.44
C ASP A 434 20.31 -2.51 -27.85
N ASP A 435 21.55 -3.00 -27.94
CA ASP A 435 22.71 -2.19 -28.33
C ASP A 435 22.74 -1.77 -29.81
N ASN A 436 21.78 -2.24 -30.61
CA ASN A 436 21.55 -1.84 -32.00
C ASN A 436 20.37 -0.88 -32.14
N SER A 437 19.79 -0.43 -31.02
CA SER A 437 18.61 0.43 -30.97
C SER A 437 17.35 -0.25 -31.55
N GLU A 438 17.24 -1.57 -31.42
CA GLU A 438 16.00 -2.31 -31.69
C GLU A 438 15.20 -2.50 -30.39
N TYR A 439 13.89 -2.27 -30.45
CA TYR A 439 12.98 -2.52 -29.32
C TYR A 439 13.00 -4.00 -28.94
N LEU A 440 13.20 -4.28 -27.65
CA LEU A 440 13.23 -5.66 -27.13
C LEU A 440 11.84 -6.18 -26.75
N THR A 441 10.84 -5.29 -26.66
CA THR A 441 9.45 -5.61 -26.34
C THR A 441 8.51 -4.94 -27.35
N ASP A 442 7.36 -5.58 -27.62
CA ASP A 442 6.33 -5.03 -28.52
C ASP A 442 5.58 -3.84 -27.89
N MET A 443 5.57 -3.75 -26.56
CA MET A 443 4.88 -2.72 -25.77
C MET A 443 5.89 -2.04 -24.84
N PRO A 444 5.63 -0.78 -24.42
CA PRO A 444 6.47 -0.12 -23.42
C PRO A 444 6.42 -0.87 -22.09
N LEU A 445 7.53 -0.84 -21.35
CA LEU A 445 7.63 -1.36 -19.99
C LEU A 445 6.72 -0.60 -19.02
N TRP A 446 6.51 0.68 -19.29
CA TRP A 446 5.73 1.59 -18.47
C TRP A 446 5.00 2.56 -19.38
N LYS A 447 3.72 2.84 -19.08
CA LYS A 447 2.92 3.85 -19.78
C LYS A 447 1.99 4.54 -18.80
N ARG A 448 1.95 5.88 -18.82
CA ARG A 448 1.03 6.71 -18.04
C ARG A 448 0.56 7.92 -18.83
N SER A 449 -0.51 8.55 -18.34
CA SER A 449 -1.18 9.73 -18.86
C SER A 449 -1.85 10.47 -17.70
N GLY A 450 -2.30 11.70 -17.92
CA GLY A 450 -2.89 12.57 -16.90
C GLY A 450 -1.88 13.16 -15.91
N SER A 451 -2.40 14.03 -15.03
CA SER A 451 -1.60 14.78 -14.08
C SER A 451 -1.62 14.18 -12.67
N TYR A 452 -0.44 14.09 -12.05
CA TYR A 452 -0.30 13.74 -10.62
C TYR A 452 0.21 14.90 -9.76
N GLU A 453 0.68 15.99 -10.39
CA GLU A 453 1.20 17.24 -9.76
C GLU A 453 2.15 17.04 -8.56
N ARG A 454 2.77 15.86 -8.45
CA ARG A 454 3.73 15.50 -7.40
C ARG A 454 4.71 14.46 -7.93
N TRP A 455 5.92 14.45 -7.36
CA TRP A 455 6.88 13.37 -7.60
C TRP A 455 6.35 12.03 -7.09
N ARG A 456 6.38 11.01 -7.95
CA ARG A 456 6.05 9.61 -7.63
C ARG A 456 7.24 8.73 -7.97
N LYS A 457 7.51 7.74 -7.12
CA LYS A 457 8.49 6.70 -7.44
C LYS A 457 7.82 5.64 -8.30
N GLU A 458 8.33 5.45 -9.51
CA GLU A 458 7.92 4.42 -10.44
C GLU A 458 8.88 3.22 -10.34
N SER A 459 8.35 2.02 -10.54
CA SER A 459 9.10 0.77 -10.37
C SER A 459 8.60 -0.29 -11.34
N VAL A 460 9.47 -0.79 -12.21
CA VAL A 460 9.12 -1.76 -13.26
C VAL A 460 10.19 -2.85 -13.38
N SER A 461 9.76 -4.11 -13.47
CA SER A 461 10.66 -5.24 -13.70
C SER A 461 11.24 -5.21 -15.11
N ILE A 462 12.54 -5.47 -15.25
CA ILE A 462 13.18 -5.64 -16.55
C ILE A 462 12.77 -7.01 -17.12
N PRO A 463 12.31 -7.08 -18.38
CA PRO A 463 11.85 -8.33 -18.98
C PRO A 463 13.01 -9.30 -19.25
N ASP A 464 12.71 -10.59 -19.26
CA ASP A 464 13.71 -11.66 -19.44
C ASP A 464 14.48 -11.51 -20.76
N GLU A 465 13.84 -10.98 -21.81
CA GLU A 465 14.44 -10.72 -23.12
C GLU A 465 15.56 -9.69 -23.09
N ALA A 466 15.61 -8.83 -22.07
CA ALA A 466 16.64 -7.81 -21.87
C ALA A 466 17.78 -8.27 -20.96
N LEU A 467 17.54 -9.27 -20.10
CA LEU A 467 18.53 -9.80 -19.17
C LEU A 467 19.69 -10.47 -19.91
N GLY A 468 20.91 -10.30 -19.38
CA GLY A 468 22.13 -10.84 -20.02
C GLY A 468 22.60 -10.08 -21.27
N LYS A 469 21.97 -8.97 -21.65
CA LYS A 469 22.31 -8.15 -22.82
C LYS A 469 22.82 -6.76 -22.42
N LYS A 470 23.34 -6.03 -23.40
CA LYS A 470 23.50 -4.58 -23.31
C LYS A 470 22.21 -3.91 -23.80
N ILE A 471 21.71 -2.95 -23.03
CA ILE A 471 20.44 -2.30 -23.28
C ILE A 471 20.56 -0.77 -23.21
N GLN A 472 19.55 -0.08 -23.74
CA GLN A 472 19.29 1.33 -23.49
C GLN A 472 17.84 1.50 -23.05
N LEU A 473 17.59 2.45 -22.15
CA LEU A 473 16.25 2.92 -21.83
C LEU A 473 15.88 4.07 -22.78
N GLU A 474 14.62 4.11 -23.20
CA GLU A 474 14.03 5.25 -23.88
C GLU A 474 12.85 5.77 -23.06
N PHE A 475 12.94 7.02 -22.63
CA PHE A 475 11.83 7.78 -22.07
C PHE A 475 11.18 8.56 -23.21
N HIS A 476 10.01 8.08 -23.65
CA HIS A 476 9.29 8.57 -24.82
C HIS A 476 8.06 9.38 -24.37
N PHE A 477 7.91 10.58 -24.91
CA PHE A 477 6.77 11.46 -24.64
C PHE A 477 6.04 11.80 -25.94
N GLY A 478 4.71 11.63 -25.91
CA GLY A 478 3.81 11.90 -27.02
C GLY A 478 2.62 12.77 -26.58
N SER A 479 2.32 13.83 -27.34
CA SER A 479 1.09 14.61 -27.21
C SER A 479 0.30 14.69 -28.51
N ASP A 480 -0.99 14.98 -28.41
CA ASP A 480 -1.91 15.00 -29.56
C ASP A 480 -2.11 16.41 -30.16
N PHE A 481 -3.10 16.54 -31.05
CA PHE A 481 -3.37 17.78 -31.79
C PHE A 481 -4.10 18.86 -30.98
N VAL A 482 -4.80 18.51 -29.89
CA VAL A 482 -5.64 19.44 -29.12
C VAL A 482 -5.67 19.01 -27.66
N SER A 483 -5.14 19.84 -26.77
CA SER A 483 -5.40 19.71 -25.33
C SER A 483 -6.61 20.56 -24.91
N ASP A 484 -7.65 19.99 -24.31
CA ASP A 484 -8.79 20.74 -23.79
C ASP A 484 -8.48 21.26 -22.36
N GLY A 485 -7.87 22.44 -22.25
CA GLY A 485 -7.55 23.02 -20.92
C GLY A 485 -6.29 23.88 -20.84
N GLY A 486 -5.42 23.81 -21.84
CA GLY A 486 -4.17 24.57 -21.93
C GLY A 486 -2.96 23.64 -22.13
N PRO A 487 -1.78 24.18 -22.48
CA PRO A 487 -0.56 23.38 -22.46
C PRO A 487 -0.20 23.07 -20.99
N TYR A 488 0.25 21.85 -20.73
CA TYR A 488 0.61 21.37 -19.39
C TYR A 488 2.13 21.33 -19.20
N ALA A 489 2.60 21.19 -17.96
CA ALA A 489 4.05 21.29 -17.70
C ALA A 489 4.87 20.13 -18.30
N GLY A 490 4.22 19.00 -18.59
CA GLY A 490 4.81 17.84 -19.25
C GLY A 490 5.35 16.81 -18.27
N TRP A 491 6.44 16.14 -18.68
CA TRP A 491 7.01 15.03 -17.94
C TRP A 491 8.42 15.36 -17.45
N PHE A 492 8.66 15.11 -16.17
CA PHE A 492 9.96 15.27 -15.53
C PHE A 492 10.38 13.96 -14.86
N ILE A 493 11.66 13.61 -14.99
CA ILE A 493 12.25 12.42 -14.38
C ILE A 493 13.50 12.75 -13.57
N ASP A 494 13.72 12.00 -12.51
CA ASP A 494 14.87 12.13 -11.62
C ASP A 494 15.24 10.76 -10.99
N ASP A 495 16.46 10.64 -10.46
CA ASP A 495 16.97 9.48 -9.70
C ASP A 495 16.70 8.12 -10.39
N VAL A 496 17.12 7.98 -11.65
CA VAL A 496 16.95 6.76 -12.46
C VAL A 496 17.95 5.69 -12.02
N SER A 497 17.48 4.47 -11.79
CA SER A 497 18.35 3.36 -11.37
C SER A 497 17.89 1.99 -11.86
N LEU A 498 18.86 1.10 -12.06
CA LEU A 498 18.63 -0.34 -12.19
C LEU A 498 19.31 -1.09 -11.03
N SER A 499 18.59 -2.05 -10.45
CA SER A 499 19.08 -2.91 -9.36
C SER A 499 18.57 -4.34 -9.51
N ASN A 500 19.30 -5.32 -8.95
CA ASN A 500 18.92 -6.73 -8.96
C ASN A 500 17.81 -7.08 -7.97
#